data_AF-F8NRS1-F1
#
_entry.id   AF-F8NRS1-F1
#
_cell.length_a   1.000
_cell.length_b   1.000
_cell.length_c   1.000
_cell.angle_alpha   90.00
_cell.angle_beta   90.00
_cell.angle_gamma   90.00
#
_symmetry.space_group_name_H-M   'P 1'
#
loop_
_entity.id
_entity.type
_entity.pdbx_description
1 polymer ?
#
loop_
_entity_poly.entity_id
_entity_poly.type
_entity_poly.pdbx_seq_one_letter_code
_entity_poly.pdbx_strand_id
1 'polypeptide(L)'
;MNLGSTRIDCTLILHTLLGKDHFITVRGEYQYTCFANSLSRLTRLPGPIRSVKSPQNLILSNGRQSINAPREIMRLINWLMSYARDSQLAIVQYGLFTSPVDESLVADIRESLDTGNDFPPRASPHDRALVLAVGSTLLQLLDSLTEPVVPASLHAKCLEAENRDEAFELLDGFPTESVNVWVSVTAFLHYISQQGSSASSPNQSLRARALASTFAPILLRDDASNTYPRVSPIGKQNFLLFFIN
;
A
#
# COMPACT_ATOMS: atom_id res chain seq x y z
N MET A 1 -9.29 15.43 0.21
CA MET A 1 -10.69 15.00 0.41
C MET A 1 -10.88 14.18 1.68
N ASN A 2 -10.10 13.12 1.92
CA ASN A 2 -10.18 12.31 3.15
C ASN A 2 -10.09 13.07 4.49
N LEU A 3 -9.54 14.29 4.54
CA LEU A 3 -9.40 15.12 5.73
C LEU A 3 -10.39 16.28 5.80
N GLY A 4 -11.16 16.49 4.73
CA GLY A 4 -12.01 17.67 4.56
C GLY A 4 -13.50 17.33 4.56
N SER A 5 -14.30 18.31 4.15
CA SER A 5 -15.73 18.13 3.89
C SER A 5 -15.97 17.00 2.89
N THR A 6 -16.97 16.17 3.15
CA THR A 6 -17.45 15.17 2.18
C THR A 6 -18.21 15.82 1.04
N ARG A 7 -18.81 17.00 1.25
CA ARG A 7 -19.55 17.69 0.20
C ARG A 7 -18.59 18.28 -0.84
N ILE A 8 -18.77 17.85 -2.07
CA ILE A 8 -18.16 18.41 -3.27
C ILE A 8 -19.21 19.33 -3.90
N ASP A 9 -18.86 20.60 -4.10
CA ASP A 9 -19.72 21.59 -4.77
C ASP A 9 -18.85 22.43 -5.69
N CYS A 10 -19.16 22.44 -6.98
CA CYS A 10 -18.41 23.15 -8.01
C CYS A 10 -19.38 23.76 -9.02
N THR A 11 -19.12 24.97 -9.51
CA THR A 11 -19.87 25.55 -10.63
C THR A 11 -18.94 25.69 -11.82
N LEU A 12 -19.26 25.00 -12.90
CA LEU A 12 -18.59 25.11 -14.19
C LEU A 12 -19.27 26.21 -15.00
N ILE A 13 -18.47 27.07 -15.62
CA ILE A 13 -18.97 28.13 -16.51
C ILE A 13 -18.62 27.70 -17.94
N LEU A 14 -19.65 27.44 -18.74
CA LEU A 14 -19.52 27.14 -20.15
C LEU A 14 -19.78 28.43 -20.95
N HIS A 15 -18.70 29.01 -21.45
CA HIS A 15 -18.75 30.16 -22.35
C HIS A 15 -19.05 29.71 -23.78
N THR A 16 -20.08 30.29 -24.39
CA THR A 16 -20.39 30.06 -25.80
C THR A 16 -19.95 31.27 -26.64
N LEU A 17 -19.27 31.01 -27.76
CA LEU A 17 -18.79 32.09 -28.63
C LEU A 17 -20.00 32.85 -29.21
N LEU A 18 -20.08 34.16 -28.94
CA LEU A 18 -21.20 35.04 -29.29
C LEU A 18 -22.56 34.63 -28.68
N GLY A 19 -22.55 33.81 -27.63
CA GLY A 19 -23.75 33.36 -26.92
C GLY A 19 -23.76 33.75 -25.43
N LYS A 20 -24.63 33.12 -24.66
CA LYS A 20 -24.74 33.34 -23.21
C LYS A 20 -23.83 32.37 -22.46
N ASP A 21 -23.47 32.75 -21.24
CA ASP A 21 -22.78 31.87 -20.31
C ASP A 21 -23.76 30.91 -19.66
N HIS A 22 -23.39 29.63 -19.63
CA HIS A 22 -24.14 28.59 -18.94
C HIS A 22 -23.41 28.19 -17.65
N PHE A 23 -24.11 28.32 -16.52
CA PHE A 23 -23.60 27.92 -15.21
C PHE A 23 -24.12 26.52 -14.88
N ILE A 24 -23.22 25.55 -14.76
CA ILE A 24 -23.52 24.16 -14.44
C ILE A 24 -23.01 23.87 -13.04
N THR A 25 -23.92 23.69 -12.08
CA THR A 25 -23.54 23.30 -10.71
C THR A 25 -23.43 21.78 -10.59
N VAL A 26 -22.26 21.30 -10.21
CA VAL A 26 -21.94 19.90 -9.94
C VAL A 26 -21.86 19.71 -8.43
N ARG A 27 -22.67 18.78 -7.90
CA ARG A 27 -22.67 18.40 -6.48
C ARG A 27 -22.35 16.91 -6.35
N GLY A 28 -21.60 16.57 -5.32
CA GLY A 28 -21.28 15.19 -5.00
C GLY A 28 -21.02 14.99 -3.51
N GLU A 29 -21.07 13.75 -3.08
CA GLU A 29 -20.70 13.36 -1.72
C GLU A 29 -19.54 12.38 -1.78
N TYR A 30 -18.41 12.80 -1.23
CA TYR A 30 -17.20 12.03 -1.12
C TYR A 30 -17.35 10.97 -0.04
N GLN A 31 -17.13 9.72 -0.41
CA GLN A 31 -17.03 8.60 0.52
C GLN A 31 -15.59 8.47 1.01
N TYR A 32 -15.39 8.36 2.32
CA TYR A 32 -14.07 8.15 2.88
C TYR A 32 -13.48 6.82 2.41
N THR A 33 -12.17 6.83 2.18
CA THR A 33 -11.40 5.66 1.76
C THR A 33 -10.10 5.55 2.54
N CYS A 34 -9.66 4.32 2.82
CA CYS A 34 -8.40 4.06 3.52
C CYS A 34 -7.18 4.44 2.67
N PHE A 35 -7.34 4.50 1.35
CA PHE A 35 -6.36 5.03 0.39
C PHE A 35 -6.13 6.52 0.63
N ALA A 36 -4.95 7.05 0.27
CA ALA A 36 -4.65 8.48 0.46
C ALA A 36 -4.75 8.96 1.91
N ASN A 37 -4.21 8.15 2.84
CA ASN A 37 -4.03 8.49 4.26
C ASN A 37 -2.60 8.20 4.71
N SER A 38 -2.20 8.75 5.86
CA SER A 38 -0.94 8.38 6.51
C SER A 38 -1.10 7.07 7.28
N LEU A 39 0.01 6.33 7.45
CA LEU A 39 0.05 5.15 8.33
C LEU A 39 -0.45 5.51 9.74
N SER A 40 0.02 6.65 10.27
CA SER A 40 -0.37 7.13 11.60
C SER A 40 -1.88 7.34 11.75
N ARG A 41 -2.58 7.79 10.70
CA ARG A 41 -4.04 7.95 10.73
C ARG A 41 -4.74 6.59 10.67
N LEU A 42 -4.27 5.70 9.80
CA LEU A 42 -4.86 4.37 9.64
C LEU A 42 -4.74 3.53 10.92
N THR A 43 -3.63 3.62 11.66
CA THR A 43 -3.44 2.93 12.95
C THR A 43 -4.32 3.46 14.08
N ARG A 44 -4.92 4.64 13.91
CA ARG A 44 -5.86 5.24 14.88
C ARG A 44 -7.32 5.05 14.50
N LEU A 45 -7.62 4.40 13.37
CA LEU A 45 -9.00 4.12 12.99
C LEU A 45 -9.64 3.15 14.01
N PRO A 46 -10.83 3.47 14.56
CA PRO A 46 -11.53 2.59 15.50
C PRO A 46 -12.13 1.34 14.80
N GLY A 47 -12.22 1.36 13.48
CA GLY A 47 -12.79 0.33 12.63
C GLY A 47 -12.64 0.72 11.16
N PRO A 48 -13.36 0.08 10.22
CA PRO A 48 -13.32 0.43 8.81
C PRO A 48 -13.62 1.91 8.59
N ILE A 49 -12.95 2.56 7.64
CA ILE A 49 -13.01 4.03 7.53
C ILE A 49 -14.42 4.56 7.28
N ARG A 50 -15.29 3.81 6.57
CA ARG A 50 -16.69 4.22 6.33
C ARG A 50 -17.61 4.10 7.55
N SER A 51 -17.15 3.45 8.62
CA SER A 51 -17.86 3.51 9.91
C SER A 51 -17.65 4.83 10.65
N VAL A 52 -16.70 5.67 10.20
CA VAL A 52 -16.34 6.92 10.86
C VAL A 52 -17.29 8.04 10.45
N LYS A 53 -18.10 8.52 11.40
CA LYS A 53 -19.11 9.57 11.16
C LYS A 53 -18.56 10.99 10.99
N SER A 54 -17.35 11.26 11.49
CA SER A 54 -16.71 12.59 11.38
C SER A 54 -15.18 12.46 11.46
N PRO A 55 -14.40 13.20 10.64
CA PRO A 55 -12.94 13.22 10.70
C PRO A 55 -12.39 13.64 12.07
N GLN A 56 -13.13 14.48 12.80
CA GLN A 56 -12.72 14.96 14.13
C GLN A 56 -12.68 13.84 15.18
N ASN A 57 -13.47 12.78 15.00
CA ASN A 57 -13.45 11.60 15.89
C ASN A 57 -12.12 10.82 15.80
N LEU A 58 -11.34 11.03 14.74
CA LEU A 58 -10.01 10.41 14.58
C LEU A 58 -8.91 11.17 15.35
N ILE A 59 -9.13 12.45 15.64
CA ILE A 59 -8.20 13.33 16.37
C ILE A 59 -8.42 13.20 17.88
N LEU A 60 -9.67 12.94 18.31
CA LEU A 60 -10.05 12.86 19.73
C LEU A 60 -9.74 11.50 20.37
N SER A 61 -9.20 10.54 19.62
CA SER A 61 -8.85 9.20 20.10
C SER A 61 -7.52 9.17 20.87
N ASN A 62 -7.19 10.25 21.61
CA ASN A 62 -5.97 10.41 22.43
C ASN A 62 -5.86 9.42 23.62
N GLY A 63 -6.61 8.31 23.60
CA GLY A 63 -6.60 7.27 24.63
C GLY A 63 -7.08 5.89 24.16
N ARG A 64 -7.43 5.70 22.89
CA ARG A 64 -7.64 4.35 22.32
C ARG A 64 -6.30 3.88 21.77
N GLN A 65 -5.81 2.74 22.27
CA GLN A 65 -4.53 2.14 21.84
C GLN A 65 -4.46 2.12 20.31
N SER A 66 -3.55 2.90 19.74
CA SER A 66 -3.20 2.79 18.33
C SER A 66 -2.73 1.36 18.08
N ILE A 67 -3.28 0.72 17.05
CA ILE A 67 -2.79 -0.59 16.66
C ILE A 67 -1.39 -0.46 16.04
N ASN A 68 -0.61 -1.51 16.11
CA ASN A 68 0.78 -1.51 15.65
C ASN A 68 0.90 -1.27 14.12
N ALA A 69 -0.04 -1.77 13.32
CA ALA A 69 -0.06 -1.60 11.87
C ALA A 69 -1.49 -1.42 11.33
N PRO A 70 -1.70 -0.70 10.21
CA PRO A 70 -3.01 -0.54 9.58
C PRO A 70 -3.71 -1.86 9.26
N ARG A 71 -4.98 -1.98 9.66
CA ARG A 71 -5.77 -3.22 9.49
C ARG A 71 -5.91 -3.59 8.03
N GLU A 72 -6.03 -2.60 7.16
CA GLU A 72 -6.27 -2.75 5.73
C GLU A 72 -5.06 -3.37 5.02
N ILE A 73 -3.85 -2.87 5.33
CA ILE A 73 -2.59 -3.44 4.81
C ILE A 73 -2.42 -4.87 5.33
N MET A 74 -2.61 -5.08 6.64
CA MET A 74 -2.48 -6.42 7.24
C MET A 74 -3.49 -7.40 6.67
N ARG A 75 -4.72 -6.96 6.39
CA ARG A 75 -5.77 -7.79 5.81
C ARG A 75 -5.41 -8.28 4.41
N LEU A 76 -4.87 -7.41 3.55
CA LEU A 76 -4.39 -7.80 2.21
C LEU A 76 -3.22 -8.78 2.29
N ILE A 77 -2.22 -8.49 3.13
CA ILE A 77 -1.06 -9.36 3.33
C ILE A 77 -1.49 -10.74 3.87
N ASN A 78 -2.34 -10.77 4.90
CA ASN A 78 -2.82 -12.01 5.51
C ASN A 78 -3.63 -12.84 4.52
N TRP A 79 -4.46 -12.20 3.68
CA TRP A 79 -5.20 -12.91 2.64
C TRP A 79 -4.26 -13.53 1.61
N LEU A 80 -3.26 -12.78 1.14
CA LEU A 80 -2.26 -13.28 0.19
C LEU A 80 -1.42 -14.41 0.80
N MET A 81 -0.98 -14.27 2.05
CA MET A 81 -0.24 -15.29 2.79
C MET A 81 -1.03 -16.57 2.99
N SER A 82 -2.32 -16.46 3.34
CA SER A 82 -3.18 -17.64 3.47
C SER A 82 -3.39 -18.33 2.12
N TYR A 83 -3.67 -17.57 1.06
CA TYR A 83 -3.72 -18.14 -0.29
C TYR A 83 -2.41 -18.85 -0.67
N ALA A 84 -1.27 -18.25 -0.33
CA ALA A 84 0.06 -18.76 -0.69
C ALA A 84 0.38 -20.08 0.01
N ARG A 85 -0.17 -20.29 1.20
CA ARG A 85 -0.05 -21.54 1.97
C ARG A 85 -1.01 -22.61 1.46
N ASP A 86 -2.25 -22.23 1.14
CA ASP A 86 -3.31 -23.16 0.78
C ASP A 86 -3.18 -23.72 -0.64
N SER A 87 -2.71 -22.91 -1.59
CA SER A 87 -2.87 -23.20 -3.02
C SER A 87 -1.88 -24.22 -3.59
N GLN A 88 -0.89 -24.71 -2.82
CA GLN A 88 0.20 -25.61 -3.25
C GLN A 88 1.04 -25.16 -4.47
N LEU A 89 0.59 -24.13 -5.20
CA LEU A 89 1.23 -23.49 -6.34
C LEU A 89 1.86 -22.18 -5.88
N ALA A 90 3.06 -21.88 -6.38
CA ALA A 90 3.71 -20.63 -6.05
C ALA A 90 2.91 -19.46 -6.65
N ILE A 91 2.39 -18.55 -5.83
CA ILE A 91 1.63 -17.38 -6.31
C ILE A 91 2.44 -16.57 -7.33
N VAL A 92 3.77 -16.61 -7.22
CA VAL A 92 4.69 -15.96 -8.16
C VAL A 92 4.50 -16.46 -9.60
N GLN A 93 4.09 -17.71 -9.81
CA GLN A 93 3.79 -18.24 -11.15
C GLN A 93 2.57 -17.56 -11.80
N TYR A 94 1.73 -16.90 -11.01
CA TYR A 94 0.64 -16.11 -11.54
C TYR A 94 1.06 -14.72 -12.05
N GLY A 95 2.34 -14.35 -11.94
CA GLY A 95 2.80 -13.02 -12.32
C GLY A 95 2.20 -11.93 -11.43
N LEU A 96 2.09 -12.23 -10.13
CA LEU A 96 1.71 -11.27 -9.10
C LEU A 96 2.56 -9.99 -9.24
N PHE A 97 1.91 -8.83 -9.14
CA PHE A 97 2.50 -7.48 -9.27
C PHE A 97 2.98 -7.05 -10.66
N THR A 98 2.95 -7.95 -11.66
CA THR A 98 3.43 -7.64 -13.03
C THR A 98 2.37 -7.89 -14.10
N SER A 99 1.44 -8.79 -13.83
CA SER A 99 0.33 -9.09 -14.75
C SER A 99 -0.76 -8.03 -14.69
N PRO A 100 -1.48 -7.79 -15.80
CA PRO A 100 -2.67 -6.95 -15.79
C PRO A 100 -3.74 -7.52 -14.85
N VAL A 101 -4.54 -6.62 -14.28
CA VAL A 101 -5.59 -6.96 -13.31
C VAL A 101 -6.96 -6.55 -13.81
N ASP A 102 -7.99 -7.23 -13.30
CA ASP A 102 -9.36 -6.79 -13.45
C ASP A 102 -9.63 -5.62 -12.50
N GLU A 103 -9.75 -4.43 -13.05
CA GLU A 103 -9.99 -3.20 -12.28
C GLU A 103 -11.33 -3.19 -11.55
N SER A 104 -12.32 -3.96 -12.01
CA SER A 104 -13.60 -4.09 -11.29
C SER A 104 -13.41 -4.87 -9.98
N LEU A 105 -12.65 -5.97 -10.01
CA LEU A 105 -12.28 -6.71 -8.80
C LEU A 105 -11.41 -5.88 -7.86
N VAL A 106 -10.48 -5.07 -8.39
CA VAL A 106 -9.71 -4.13 -7.57
C VAL A 106 -10.65 -3.15 -6.87
N ALA A 107 -11.62 -2.56 -7.59
CA ALA A 107 -12.60 -1.65 -7.00
C ALA A 107 -13.43 -2.33 -5.90
N ASP A 108 -13.85 -3.58 -6.10
CA ASP A 108 -14.59 -4.36 -5.10
C ASP A 108 -13.74 -4.63 -3.85
N ILE A 109 -12.46 -4.99 -4.02
CA ILE A 109 -11.55 -5.21 -2.87
C ILE A 109 -11.34 -3.90 -2.11
N ARG A 110 -11.19 -2.77 -2.80
CA ARG A 110 -11.09 -1.43 -2.18
C ARG A 110 -12.34 -1.09 -1.39
N GLU A 111 -13.51 -1.35 -1.96
CA GLU A 111 -14.81 -1.19 -1.29
C GLU A 111 -14.89 -2.04 -0.01
N SER A 112 -14.47 -3.31 -0.08
CA SER A 112 -14.40 -4.21 1.07
C SER A 112 -13.43 -3.74 2.16
N LEU A 113 -12.31 -3.08 1.80
CA LEU A 113 -11.40 -2.46 2.78
C LEU A 113 -12.05 -1.26 3.47
N ASP A 114 -12.70 -0.39 2.70
CA ASP A 114 -13.31 0.84 3.21
C ASP A 114 -14.50 0.57 4.14
N THR A 115 -15.30 -0.44 3.80
CA THR A 115 -16.51 -0.85 4.54
C THR A 115 -16.23 -1.87 5.64
N GLY A 116 -15.17 -2.66 5.50
CA GLY A 116 -14.87 -3.80 6.36
C GLY A 116 -15.61 -5.09 5.97
N ASN A 117 -16.39 -5.08 4.89
CA ASN A 117 -17.04 -6.27 4.35
C ASN A 117 -16.00 -7.29 3.85
N ASP A 118 -16.38 -8.56 3.76
CA ASP A 118 -15.52 -9.62 3.21
C ASP A 118 -15.07 -9.33 1.77
N PHE A 119 -13.92 -9.88 1.39
CA PHE A 119 -13.48 -9.84 -0.01
C PHE A 119 -14.39 -10.73 -0.86
N PRO A 120 -14.48 -10.47 -2.18
CA PRO A 120 -15.23 -11.33 -3.08
C PRO A 120 -14.86 -12.81 -2.89
N PRO A 121 -15.85 -13.71 -2.88
CA PRO A 121 -15.58 -15.14 -2.71
C PRO A 121 -14.75 -15.66 -3.89
N ARG A 122 -13.88 -16.63 -3.61
CA ARG A 122 -13.09 -17.28 -4.67
C ARG A 122 -14.01 -18.05 -5.61
N ALA A 123 -13.87 -17.83 -6.92
CA ALA A 123 -14.58 -18.63 -7.92
C ALA A 123 -14.04 -20.08 -8.01
N SER A 124 -12.76 -20.27 -7.65
CA SER A 124 -12.11 -21.58 -7.59
C SER A 124 -10.94 -21.59 -6.60
N PRO A 125 -10.40 -22.77 -6.21
CA PRO A 125 -9.19 -22.85 -5.39
C PRO A 125 -7.97 -22.12 -6.00
N HIS A 126 -7.94 -22.01 -7.33
CA HIS A 126 -6.87 -21.38 -8.11
C HIS A 126 -7.33 -20.09 -8.79
N ASP A 127 -8.16 -19.30 -8.09
CA ASP A 127 -8.67 -18.03 -8.61
C ASP A 127 -7.57 -16.98 -8.80
N ARG A 128 -6.90 -17.07 -9.95
CA ARG A 128 -5.79 -16.19 -10.33
C ARG A 128 -6.23 -14.73 -10.40
N ALA A 129 -7.42 -14.44 -10.93
CA ALA A 129 -7.90 -13.08 -11.12
C ALA A 129 -8.02 -12.35 -9.78
N LEU A 130 -8.64 -13.00 -8.79
CA LEU A 130 -8.78 -12.45 -7.45
C LEU A 130 -7.43 -12.24 -6.76
N VAL A 131 -6.51 -13.19 -6.88
CA VAL A 131 -5.15 -13.07 -6.30
C VAL A 131 -4.40 -11.88 -6.87
N LEU A 132 -4.45 -11.71 -8.20
CA LEU A 132 -3.82 -10.58 -8.87
C LEU A 132 -4.46 -9.26 -8.44
N ALA A 133 -5.79 -9.20 -8.34
CA ALA A 133 -6.51 -8.02 -7.89
C ALA A 133 -6.16 -7.65 -6.43
N VAL A 134 -6.07 -8.62 -5.52
CA VAL A 134 -5.64 -8.38 -4.12
C VAL A 134 -4.19 -7.88 -4.06
N GLY A 135 -3.29 -8.46 -4.85
CA GLY A 135 -1.91 -8.00 -4.96
C GLY A 135 -1.80 -6.56 -5.50
N SER A 136 -2.51 -6.25 -6.57
CA SER A 136 -2.57 -4.89 -7.12
C SER A 136 -3.16 -3.90 -6.11
N THR A 137 -4.22 -4.29 -5.40
CA THR A 137 -4.81 -3.44 -4.35
C THR A 137 -3.82 -3.13 -3.23
N LEU A 138 -2.94 -4.08 -2.85
CA LEU A 138 -1.87 -3.84 -1.88
C LEU A 138 -0.86 -2.81 -2.39
N LEU A 139 -0.40 -2.93 -3.65
CA LEU A 139 0.50 -1.95 -4.26
C LEU A 139 -0.15 -0.56 -4.31
N GLN A 140 -1.39 -0.48 -4.80
CA GLN A 140 -2.13 0.77 -4.90
C GLN A 140 -2.37 1.40 -3.51
N LEU A 141 -2.61 0.60 -2.48
CA LEU A 141 -2.81 1.12 -1.13
C LEU A 141 -1.52 1.73 -0.58
N LEU A 142 -0.41 1.00 -0.68
CA LEU A 142 0.92 1.48 -0.26
C LEU A 142 1.35 2.72 -1.05
N ASP A 143 1.14 2.73 -2.37
CA ASP A 143 1.47 3.89 -3.21
C ASP A 143 0.48 5.05 -3.02
N SER A 144 -0.73 4.80 -2.53
CA SER A 144 -1.64 5.91 -2.22
C SER A 144 -1.30 6.62 -0.92
N LEU A 145 -0.45 6.07 -0.04
CA LEU A 145 -0.16 6.67 1.27
C LEU A 145 0.33 8.10 1.10
N THR A 146 -0.08 9.02 2.00
CA THR A 146 0.34 10.43 1.90
C THR A 146 1.84 10.58 2.09
N GLU A 147 2.42 9.75 2.96
CA GLU A 147 3.85 9.59 3.16
C GLU A 147 4.23 8.14 2.82
N PRO A 148 5.36 7.89 2.15
CA PRO A 148 5.85 6.53 1.92
C PRO A 148 6.07 5.78 3.25
N VAL A 149 6.10 4.45 3.18
CA VAL A 149 6.36 3.60 4.36
C VAL A 149 7.68 3.96 5.02
N VAL A 150 8.72 4.24 4.23
CA VAL A 150 9.97 4.79 4.74
C VAL A 150 9.96 6.30 4.50
N PRO A 151 9.94 7.14 5.56
CA PRO A 151 9.97 8.60 5.41
C PRO A 151 11.14 9.07 4.55
N ALA A 152 10.91 10.05 3.67
CA ALA A 152 11.92 10.58 2.76
C ALA A 152 13.18 11.11 3.47
N SER A 153 13.03 11.62 4.69
CA SER A 153 14.13 12.08 5.54
C SER A 153 15.13 10.99 5.93
N LEU A 154 14.73 9.71 5.86
CA LEU A 154 15.57 8.56 6.22
C LEU A 154 16.20 7.87 5.00
N HIS A 155 15.83 8.27 3.78
CA HIS A 155 16.26 7.56 2.56
C HIS A 155 17.77 7.58 2.37
N ALA A 156 18.43 8.73 2.59
CA ALA A 156 19.88 8.84 2.45
C ALA A 156 20.60 7.84 3.39
N LYS A 157 20.17 7.77 4.64
CA LYS A 157 20.71 6.83 5.64
C LYS A 157 20.48 5.37 5.25
N CYS A 158 19.32 5.05 4.68
CA CYS A 158 19.04 3.70 4.20
C CYS A 158 20.04 3.24 3.12
N LEU A 159 20.54 4.17 2.28
CA LEU A 159 21.52 3.85 1.25
C LEU A 159 22.96 3.71 1.78
N GLU A 160 23.22 4.16 3.01
CA GLU A 160 24.52 4.03 3.66
C GLU A 160 24.76 2.64 4.25
N ALA A 161 23.71 1.83 4.44
CA ALA A 161 23.85 0.47 4.95
C ALA A 161 24.64 -0.42 3.99
N GLU A 162 25.73 -1.01 4.46
CA GLU A 162 26.61 -1.87 3.67
C GLU A 162 26.24 -3.36 3.79
N ASN A 163 25.62 -3.73 4.91
CA ASN A 163 25.28 -5.11 5.22
C ASN A 163 23.89 -5.23 5.88
N ARG A 164 23.47 -6.48 6.08
CA ARG A 164 22.16 -6.81 6.64
C ARG A 164 22.01 -6.28 8.07
N ASP A 165 23.02 -6.44 8.92
CA ASP A 165 22.91 -6.07 10.34
C ASP A 165 22.70 -4.55 10.49
N GLU A 166 23.48 -3.75 9.77
CA GLU A 166 23.30 -2.29 9.70
C GLU A 166 21.91 -1.89 9.17
N ALA A 167 21.41 -2.58 8.14
CA ALA A 167 20.08 -2.31 7.61
C ALA A 167 18.97 -2.57 8.65
N PHE A 168 19.11 -3.60 9.48
CA PHE A 168 18.19 -3.88 10.58
C PHE A 168 18.31 -2.85 11.71
N GLU A 169 19.52 -2.43 12.08
CA GLU A 169 19.74 -1.39 13.11
C GLU A 169 19.09 -0.05 12.72
N LEU A 170 19.08 0.30 11.43
CA LEU A 170 18.43 1.53 10.94
C LEU A 170 16.91 1.57 11.23
N LEU A 171 16.25 0.42 11.39
CA LEU A 171 14.82 0.36 11.70
C LEU A 171 14.49 0.97 13.07
N ASP A 172 15.44 1.01 14.01
CA ASP A 172 15.24 1.64 15.33
C ASP A 172 14.97 3.15 15.22
N GLY A 173 15.40 3.78 14.12
CA GLY A 173 15.15 5.19 13.83
C GLY A 173 13.82 5.47 13.11
N PHE A 174 13.05 4.43 12.74
CA PHE A 174 11.83 4.60 11.96
C PHE A 174 10.62 4.84 12.88
N PRO A 175 9.55 5.51 12.40
CA PRO A 175 8.28 5.54 13.11
C PRO A 175 7.75 4.11 13.35
N THR A 176 7.16 3.85 14.52
CA THR A 176 6.73 2.50 14.91
C THR A 176 5.78 1.86 13.90
N GLU A 177 4.80 2.62 13.40
CA GLU A 177 3.88 2.15 12.35
C GLU A 177 4.59 1.81 11.03
N SER A 178 5.69 2.51 10.73
CA SER A 178 6.51 2.28 9.54
C SER A 178 7.28 0.96 9.68
N VAL A 179 7.89 0.72 10.84
CA VAL A 179 8.57 -0.56 11.15
C VAL A 179 7.61 -1.73 11.02
N ASN A 180 6.42 -1.64 11.61
CA ASN A 180 5.47 -2.75 11.59
C ASN A 180 4.96 -3.06 10.18
N VAL A 181 4.73 -2.04 9.35
CA VAL A 181 4.36 -2.24 7.94
C VAL A 181 5.55 -2.78 7.14
N TRP A 182 6.75 -2.21 7.34
CA TRP A 182 7.98 -2.65 6.68
C TRP A 182 8.26 -4.13 6.94
N VAL A 183 8.29 -4.55 8.20
CA VAL A 183 8.50 -5.94 8.60
C VAL A 183 7.45 -6.85 8.01
N SER A 184 6.17 -6.47 8.04
CA SER A 184 5.08 -7.29 7.51
C SER A 184 5.17 -7.46 5.99
N VAL A 185 5.44 -6.38 5.27
CA VAL A 185 5.60 -6.40 3.80
C VAL A 185 6.85 -7.20 3.43
N THR A 186 8.00 -6.90 4.03
CA THR A 186 9.27 -7.59 3.72
C THR A 186 9.23 -9.07 4.08
N ALA A 187 8.59 -9.46 5.19
CA ALA A 187 8.38 -10.87 5.52
C ALA A 187 7.52 -11.59 4.48
N PHE A 188 6.44 -10.96 4.01
CA PHE A 188 5.62 -11.49 2.92
C PHE A 188 6.41 -11.62 1.60
N LEU A 189 7.16 -10.57 1.22
CA LEU A 189 7.99 -10.57 0.01
C LEU A 189 9.08 -11.65 0.07
N HIS A 190 9.74 -11.79 1.22
CA HIS A 190 10.73 -12.84 1.46
C HIS A 190 10.09 -14.22 1.31
N TYR A 191 8.94 -14.46 1.94
CA TYR A 191 8.22 -15.71 1.87
C TYR A 191 7.86 -16.09 0.42
N ILE A 192 7.30 -15.17 -0.36
CA ILE A 192 6.95 -15.47 -1.76
C ILE A 192 8.19 -15.62 -2.66
N SER A 193 9.32 -14.97 -2.33
CA SER A 193 10.58 -15.15 -3.07
C SER A 193 11.14 -16.56 -2.95
N GLN A 194 10.91 -17.21 -1.79
CA GLN A 194 11.36 -18.57 -1.48
C GLN A 194 10.47 -19.65 -2.09
N GLN A 195 9.24 -19.33 -2.50
CA GLN A 195 8.32 -20.33 -3.02
C GLN A 195 8.85 -20.99 -4.31
N GLY A 196 8.72 -22.32 -4.39
CA GLY A 196 9.08 -23.10 -5.56
C GLY A 196 10.59 -23.30 -5.77
N SER A 197 11.40 -23.23 -4.71
CA SER A 197 12.84 -23.49 -4.78
C SER A 197 13.37 -24.14 -3.49
N SER A 198 14.36 -25.01 -3.60
CA SER A 198 15.23 -25.34 -2.46
C SER A 198 15.91 -24.05 -2.01
N ALA A 199 16.00 -23.83 -0.69
CA ALA A 199 16.68 -22.67 -0.11
C ALA A 199 18.06 -22.50 -0.78
N SER A 200 18.39 -21.29 -1.25
CA SER A 200 19.61 -20.93 -2.01
C SER A 200 19.67 -21.26 -3.53
N SER A 201 18.54 -21.23 -4.25
CA SER A 201 18.57 -21.30 -5.72
C SER A 201 18.78 -19.92 -6.38
N PRO A 202 19.46 -19.83 -7.55
CA PRO A 202 19.56 -18.59 -8.32
C PRO A 202 18.19 -17.99 -8.70
N ASN A 203 17.14 -18.83 -8.73
CA ASN A 203 15.78 -18.38 -9.00
C ASN A 203 15.18 -17.55 -7.85
N GLN A 204 15.59 -17.80 -6.59
CA GLN A 204 15.14 -17.00 -5.45
C GLN A 204 15.65 -15.55 -5.59
N SER A 205 16.96 -15.38 -5.82
CA SER A 205 17.55 -14.04 -5.92
C SER A 205 17.01 -13.24 -7.12
N LEU A 206 16.71 -13.90 -8.24
CA LEU A 206 16.05 -13.25 -9.38
C LEU A 206 14.65 -12.75 -9.02
N ARG A 207 13.86 -13.56 -8.30
CA ARG A 207 12.52 -13.15 -7.81
C ARG A 207 12.61 -12.02 -6.81
N ALA A 208 13.52 -12.11 -5.83
CA ALA A 208 13.76 -11.06 -4.85
C ALA A 208 14.10 -9.73 -5.52
N ARG A 209 14.96 -9.74 -6.55
CA ARG A 209 15.27 -8.54 -7.35
C ARG A 209 14.06 -7.98 -8.10
N ALA A 210 13.24 -8.84 -8.71
CA ALA A 210 12.02 -8.39 -9.38
C ALA A 210 11.02 -7.75 -8.39
N LEU A 211 10.84 -8.37 -7.22
CA LEU A 211 10.03 -7.80 -6.14
C LEU A 211 10.60 -6.47 -5.66
N ALA A 212 11.93 -6.39 -5.44
CA ALA A 212 12.58 -5.16 -5.04
C ALA A 212 12.39 -4.03 -6.06
N SER A 213 12.50 -4.32 -7.35
CA SER A 213 12.26 -3.33 -8.42
C SER A 213 10.83 -2.82 -8.45
N THR A 214 9.86 -3.61 -7.99
CA THR A 214 8.45 -3.22 -7.94
C THR A 214 8.12 -2.44 -6.65
N PHE A 215 8.63 -2.89 -5.50
CA PHE A 215 8.24 -2.35 -4.20
C PHE A 215 9.11 -1.19 -3.72
N ALA A 216 10.41 -1.15 -4.05
CA ALA A 216 11.30 -0.09 -3.56
C ALA A 216 10.84 1.32 -3.98
N PRO A 217 10.38 1.58 -5.23
CA PRO A 217 9.87 2.90 -5.61
C PRO A 217 8.61 3.34 -4.86
N ILE A 218 7.84 2.38 -4.33
CA ILE A 218 6.59 2.62 -3.59
C ILE A 218 6.90 2.83 -2.10
N LEU A 219 7.67 1.92 -1.50
CA LEU A 219 8.01 1.94 -0.07
C LEU A 219 8.97 3.08 0.28
N LEU A 220 9.84 3.47 -0.65
CA LEU A 220 10.79 4.59 -0.53
C LEU A 220 10.51 5.64 -1.62
N ARG A 221 9.24 6.01 -1.85
CA ARG A 221 8.88 7.02 -2.84
C ARG A 221 9.50 8.38 -2.53
N ASP A 222 10.08 9.05 -3.54
CA ASP A 222 10.66 10.38 -3.35
C ASP A 222 9.59 11.41 -2.91
N ASP A 223 10.03 12.38 -2.12
CA ASP A 223 9.18 13.49 -1.69
C ASP A 223 8.84 14.40 -2.87
N ALA A 224 7.54 14.57 -3.12
CA ALA A 224 7.02 15.41 -4.19
C ALA A 224 7.35 16.90 -4.01
N SER A 225 7.57 17.33 -2.76
CA SER A 225 7.94 18.72 -2.44
C SER A 225 9.43 19.03 -2.65
N ASN A 226 10.25 18.01 -2.98
CA ASN A 226 11.71 18.08 -3.07
C ASN A 226 12.37 18.69 -1.83
N THR A 227 11.77 18.53 -0.64
CA THR A 227 12.36 18.97 0.63
C THR A 227 13.59 18.14 0.97
N TYR A 228 13.56 16.85 0.61
CA TYR A 228 14.67 15.91 0.79
C TYR A 228 15.32 15.55 -0.55
N PRO A 229 16.65 15.35 -0.59
CA PRO A 229 17.34 14.98 -1.81
C PRO A 229 16.87 13.60 -2.29
N ARG A 230 16.69 13.47 -3.61
CA ARG A 230 16.37 12.18 -4.23
C ARG A 230 17.58 11.27 -4.12
N VAL A 231 17.31 9.98 -3.88
CA VAL A 231 18.34 8.96 -3.76
C VAL A 231 18.26 7.95 -4.91
N SER A 232 19.36 7.24 -5.17
CA SER A 232 19.46 6.29 -6.28
C SER A 232 18.36 5.22 -6.24
N PRO A 233 17.61 4.99 -7.33
CA PRO A 233 16.64 3.90 -7.41
C PRO A 233 17.26 2.53 -7.16
N ILE A 234 18.51 2.31 -7.60
CA ILE A 234 19.27 1.08 -7.35
C ILE A 234 19.60 0.96 -5.87
N GLY A 235 19.97 2.07 -5.22
CA GLY A 235 20.22 2.09 -3.78
C GLY A 235 18.99 1.69 -2.96
N LYS A 236 17.80 2.20 -3.32
CA LYS A 236 16.52 1.82 -2.70
C LYS A 236 16.24 0.32 -2.86
N GLN A 237 16.50 -0.24 -4.03
CA GLN A 237 16.35 -1.67 -4.29
C GLN A 237 17.33 -2.51 -3.47
N ASN A 238 18.60 -2.11 -3.42
CA ASN A 238 19.64 -2.78 -2.64
C ASN A 238 19.28 -2.79 -1.14
N PHE A 239 18.80 -1.67 -0.61
CA PHE A 239 18.34 -1.59 0.77
C PHE A 239 17.21 -2.59 1.06
N LEU A 240 16.18 -2.64 0.19
CA LEU A 240 15.09 -3.60 0.32
C LEU A 240 15.57 -5.07 0.22
N LEU A 241 16.59 -5.33 -0.61
CA LEU A 241 17.16 -6.68 -0.77
C LEU A 241 17.83 -7.22 0.49
N PHE A 242 18.30 -6.40 1.44
CA PHE A 242 18.81 -6.87 2.73
C PHE A 242 17.75 -7.64 3.55
N PHE A 243 16.47 -7.37 3.30
CA PHE A 243 15.36 -7.96 4.03
C PHE A 243 14.71 -9.14 3.31
N ILE A 244 14.74 -9.17 1.98
CA ILE A 244 13.95 -10.12 1.19
C ILE A 244 14.76 -11.17 0.44
N ASN A 245 16.06 -10.98 0.25
CA ASN A 245 16.96 -11.96 -0.37
C ASN A 245 17.58 -12.87 0.69
#